data_AF-A0A964D4Y0-F1
#
_entry.id   AF-A0A964D4Y0-F1
#
_cell.length_a   1.000
_cell.length_b   1.000
_cell.length_c   1.000
_cell.angle_alpha   90.00
_cell.angle_beta   90.00
_cell.angle_gamma   90.00
#
_symmetry.space_group_name_H-M   'P 1'
#
loop_
_entity.id
_entity.type
_entity.pdbx_description
1 polymer ?
#
loop_
_entity_poly.entity_id
_entity_poly.type
_entity_poly.pdbx_seq_one_letter_code
_entity_poly.pdbx_strand_id
1 'polypeptide(L)'
;MSDITTLCWNLWQKANIPTIYGLNLRHFAEDTQLSEFGQFQKTLASSQEFSGFTRKPIQEFQVYRSGRMSGLLVGGNLAVMCWLLGTAFAPEIPNGAILFLEDDIETNGYYWQMYLTHLKQAGVFEKISGLVFGQVDKGTVFQPKSSFKEILDIVIESI
;
A
#
# COMPACT_ATOMS: atom_id res chain seq x y z
N MET A 1 -5.67 9.83 -0.06
CA MET A 1 -6.10 9.22 -1.34
C MET A 1 -6.70 7.86 -1.00
N SER A 2 -7.80 7.86 -0.25
CA SER A 2 -8.24 6.69 0.54
C SER A 2 -9.46 6.00 -0.08
N ASP A 3 -10.46 6.74 -0.54
CA ASP A 3 -11.71 6.22 -1.12
C ASP A 3 -11.50 5.41 -2.42
N ILE A 4 -10.50 5.77 -3.23
CA ILE A 4 -10.21 5.08 -4.48
C ILE A 4 -9.72 3.65 -4.28
N THR A 5 -9.17 3.29 -3.10
CA THR A 5 -8.77 1.89 -2.79
C THR A 5 -9.96 0.96 -2.96
N THR A 6 -11.12 1.30 -2.38
CA THR A 6 -12.35 0.52 -2.53
C THR A 6 -12.72 0.34 -4.00
N LEU A 7 -12.69 1.42 -4.77
CA LEU A 7 -13.05 1.40 -6.18
C LEU A 7 -12.10 0.52 -7.00
N CYS A 8 -10.79 0.67 -6.80
CA CYS A 8 -9.76 -0.12 -7.49
C CYS A 8 -9.96 -1.62 -7.26
N TRP A 9 -10.10 -2.04 -6.01
CA TRP A 9 -10.32 -3.46 -5.67
C TRP A 9 -11.59 -4.01 -6.32
N ASN A 10 -12.69 -3.26 -6.27
CA ASN A 10 -13.96 -3.76 -6.78
C ASN A 10 -14.04 -3.76 -8.31
N LEU A 11 -13.43 -2.78 -8.99
CA LEU A 11 -13.28 -2.82 -10.46
C LEU A 11 -12.44 -4.02 -10.89
N TRP A 12 -11.36 -4.30 -10.18
CA TRP A 12 -10.53 -5.46 -10.50
C TRP A 12 -11.23 -6.78 -10.20
N GLN A 13 -11.72 -7.00 -8.98
CA GLN A 13 -12.23 -8.32 -8.58
C GLN A 13 -13.63 -8.63 -9.06
N LYS A 14 -14.51 -7.61 -9.15
CA LYS A 14 -15.91 -7.83 -9.53
C LYS A 14 -16.18 -7.56 -11.00
N ALA A 15 -15.41 -6.66 -11.63
CA ALA A 15 -15.58 -6.32 -13.04
C ALA A 15 -14.45 -6.83 -13.95
N ASN A 16 -13.40 -7.44 -13.39
CA ASN A 16 -12.22 -7.91 -14.12
C ASN A 16 -11.52 -6.79 -14.92
N ILE A 17 -11.52 -5.57 -14.37
CA ILE A 17 -10.87 -4.40 -14.96
C ILE A 17 -9.60 -4.09 -14.18
N PRO A 18 -8.39 -4.26 -14.75
CA PRO A 18 -7.15 -3.88 -14.10
C PRO A 18 -7.14 -2.39 -13.75
N THR A 19 -6.64 -2.07 -12.56
CA THR A 19 -6.62 -0.68 -12.05
C THR A 19 -5.21 -0.26 -11.64
N ILE A 20 -4.95 1.03 -11.69
CA ILE A 20 -3.72 1.62 -11.17
C ILE A 20 -4.05 2.42 -9.92
N TYR A 21 -3.40 2.06 -8.82
CA TYR A 21 -3.39 2.86 -7.60
C TYR A 21 -2.27 3.90 -7.71
N GLY A 22 -2.61 5.19 -7.71
CA GLY A 22 -1.64 6.25 -7.95
C GLY A 22 -2.26 7.64 -7.92
N LEU A 23 -1.45 8.65 -8.25
CA LEU A 23 -1.74 10.07 -8.05
C LEU A 23 -3.16 10.51 -8.43
N ASN A 24 -3.81 11.24 -7.50
CA ASN A 24 -5.06 11.94 -7.76
C ASN A 24 -4.87 13.03 -8.81
N LEU A 25 -5.90 13.28 -9.63
CA LEU A 25 -5.90 14.32 -10.66
C LEU A 25 -5.52 15.72 -10.14
N ARG A 26 -5.83 16.05 -8.87
CA ARG A 26 -5.44 17.33 -8.26
C ARG A 26 -3.92 17.51 -8.16
N HIS A 27 -3.16 16.43 -7.95
CA HIS A 27 -1.70 16.49 -7.93
C HIS A 27 -1.13 16.88 -9.30
N PHE A 28 -1.81 16.52 -10.40
CA PHE A 28 -1.43 16.96 -11.73
C PHE A 28 -1.81 18.42 -12.03
N ALA A 29 -2.79 18.98 -11.32
CA ALA A 29 -3.24 20.36 -11.52
C ALA A 29 -2.33 21.38 -10.80
N GLU A 30 -1.70 20.96 -9.70
CA GLU A 30 -0.74 21.76 -8.92
C GLU A 30 0.72 21.56 -9.38
N ASP A 31 0.93 20.66 -10.36
CA ASP A 31 2.25 20.31 -10.87
C ASP A 31 2.84 21.49 -11.68
N THR A 32 3.75 22.22 -11.07
CA THR A 32 4.45 23.32 -11.73
C THR A 32 5.62 22.86 -12.59
N GLN A 33 6.05 21.58 -12.58
CA GLN A 33 7.11 21.09 -13.48
C GLN A 33 7.04 19.58 -13.79
N LEU A 34 6.44 19.26 -14.94
CA LEU A 34 6.82 18.17 -15.87
C LEU A 34 7.80 17.09 -15.32
N SER A 35 7.30 16.15 -14.51
CA SER A 35 7.99 14.86 -14.32
C SER A 35 7.08 13.71 -13.86
N GLU A 36 6.06 13.96 -13.05
CA GLU A 36 5.16 12.91 -12.51
C GLU A 36 4.08 12.52 -13.51
N PHE A 37 3.41 13.49 -14.13
CA PHE A 37 2.42 13.23 -15.18
C PHE A 37 3.03 12.52 -16.39
N GLY A 38 4.22 12.94 -16.82
CA GLY A 38 4.92 12.29 -17.93
C GLY A 38 5.34 10.85 -17.63
N GLN A 39 5.59 10.50 -16.37
CA GLN A 39 5.86 9.11 -15.97
C GLN A 39 4.57 8.30 -15.96
N PHE A 40 3.50 8.84 -15.40
CA PHE A 40 2.19 8.21 -15.44
C PHE A 40 1.75 7.91 -16.88
N GLN A 41 1.89 8.87 -17.79
CA GLN A 41 1.63 8.68 -19.22
C GLN A 41 2.50 7.59 -19.84
N LYS A 42 3.80 7.54 -19.50
CA LYS A 42 4.70 6.49 -20.00
C LYS A 42 4.35 5.10 -19.48
N THR A 43 3.99 4.98 -18.20
CA THR A 43 3.55 3.73 -17.60
C THR A 43 2.29 3.22 -18.29
N LEU A 44 1.35 4.11 -18.63
CA LEU A 44 0.14 3.76 -19.37
C LEU A 44 0.36 3.44 -20.85
N ALA A 45 1.27 4.16 -21.50
CA ALA A 45 1.49 4.04 -22.95
C ALA A 45 2.49 2.93 -23.34
N SER A 46 3.27 2.41 -22.39
CA SER A 46 4.23 1.34 -22.63
C SER A 46 3.55 -0.02 -22.61
N SER A 47 3.73 -0.80 -23.69
CA SER A 47 3.30 -2.21 -23.76
C SER A 47 4.38 -3.20 -23.28
N GLN A 48 5.59 -2.72 -22.97
CA GLN A 48 6.64 -3.55 -22.39
C GLN A 48 6.37 -3.81 -20.91
N GLU A 49 6.73 -5.00 -20.43
CA GLU A 49 6.88 -5.25 -19.00
C GLU A 49 7.71 -4.11 -18.41
N PHE A 50 7.24 -3.54 -17.31
CA PHE A 50 7.98 -2.50 -16.62
C PHE A 50 9.25 -3.12 -16.01
N SER A 51 10.32 -3.16 -16.80
CA SER A 51 11.66 -3.54 -16.35
C SER A 51 12.44 -2.27 -16.06
N GLY A 52 12.22 -1.62 -14.91
CA GLY A 52 12.95 -0.39 -14.64
C GLY A 52 12.79 0.26 -13.29
N PHE A 53 13.89 0.91 -12.88
CA PHE A 53 14.00 1.85 -11.78
C PHE A 53 12.92 2.93 -11.83
N THR A 54 12.35 3.28 -10.67
CA THR A 54 11.65 4.55 -10.50
C THR A 54 12.64 5.70 -10.80
N ARG A 55 12.20 6.75 -11.51
CA ARG A 55 13.10 7.82 -11.99
C ARG A 55 13.78 8.57 -10.85
N LYS A 56 13.13 8.67 -9.69
CA LYS A 56 13.82 8.83 -8.41
C LYS A 56 14.20 7.44 -7.92
N PRO A 57 15.49 7.06 -7.90
CA PRO A 57 15.89 5.92 -7.10
C PRO A 57 15.33 6.14 -5.70
N ILE A 58 14.78 5.07 -5.10
CA ILE A 58 14.34 5.12 -3.71
C ILE A 58 15.58 5.50 -2.90
N GLN A 59 15.66 6.77 -2.49
CA GLN A 59 16.87 7.33 -1.89
C GLN A 59 17.10 6.73 -0.51
N GLU A 60 15.99 6.47 0.19
CA GLU A 60 15.97 5.89 1.52
C GLU A 60 14.81 4.89 1.59
N PHE A 61 15.12 3.67 1.98
CA PHE A 61 14.15 2.67 2.39
C PHE A 61 14.69 1.94 3.61
N GLN A 62 13.77 1.46 4.43
CA GLN A 62 14.11 0.65 5.58
C GLN A 62 13.70 -0.79 5.33
N VAL A 63 14.64 -1.72 5.51
CA VAL A 63 14.38 -3.15 5.49
C VAL A 63 14.12 -3.60 6.92
N TYR A 64 12.90 -4.01 7.21
CA TYR A 64 12.53 -4.57 8.53
C TYR A 64 12.81 -6.06 8.62
N ARG A 65 12.57 -6.79 7.52
CA ARG A 65 12.95 -8.20 7.36
C ARG A 65 13.56 -8.40 5.97
N SER A 66 14.78 -8.92 5.94
CA SER A 66 15.48 -9.23 4.69
C SER A 66 14.89 -10.49 4.04
N GLY A 67 14.79 -10.49 2.71
CA GLY A 67 14.28 -11.64 1.95
C GLY A 67 14.13 -11.33 0.46
N ARG A 68 13.60 -12.31 -0.28
CA ARG A 68 13.13 -12.13 -1.66
C ARG A 68 11.66 -12.47 -1.70
N MET A 69 10.90 -11.68 -2.45
CA MET A 69 9.45 -11.78 -2.58
C MET A 69 9.08 -11.64 -4.06
N SER A 70 8.05 -12.37 -4.48
CA SER A 70 7.50 -12.31 -5.84
C SER A 70 6.02 -12.66 -5.76
N GLY A 71 5.20 -11.90 -6.47
CA GLY A 71 3.76 -12.06 -6.44
C GLY A 71 3.06 -10.86 -7.07
N LEU A 72 1.73 -10.95 -7.18
CA LEU A 72 0.93 -9.82 -7.62
C LEU A 72 0.97 -8.71 -6.58
N LEU A 73 1.32 -7.49 -7.00
CA LEU A 73 1.27 -6.31 -6.14
C LEU A 73 -0.20 -5.88 -5.97
N VAL A 74 -0.68 -5.91 -4.74
CA VAL A 74 -2.04 -5.50 -4.35
C VAL A 74 -1.98 -4.62 -3.11
N GLY A 75 -3.05 -3.88 -2.80
CA GLY A 75 -3.13 -3.12 -1.56
C GLY A 75 -3.75 -1.74 -1.72
N GLY A 76 -3.23 -0.75 -0.99
CA GLY A 76 -3.71 0.63 -0.98
C GLY A 76 -3.76 1.21 0.43
N ASN A 77 -4.81 1.98 0.72
CA ASN A 77 -4.99 2.62 2.01
C ASN A 77 -5.36 1.61 3.12
N LEU A 78 -4.58 1.64 4.21
CA LEU A 78 -4.68 0.71 5.34
C LEU A 78 -6.02 0.80 6.07
N ALA A 79 -6.45 2.01 6.46
CA ALA A 79 -7.74 2.21 7.12
C ALA A 79 -8.90 1.68 6.26
N VAL A 80 -8.92 1.99 4.97
CA VAL A 80 -9.97 1.54 4.05
C VAL A 80 -9.99 0.03 3.90
N MET A 81 -8.83 -0.62 3.77
CA MET A 81 -8.78 -2.09 3.77
C MET A 81 -9.42 -2.67 5.03
N CYS A 82 -9.15 -2.09 6.20
CA CYS A 82 -9.77 -2.52 7.46
C CYS A 82 -11.28 -2.29 7.48
N TRP A 83 -11.77 -1.14 7.00
CA TRP A 83 -13.20 -0.81 7.01
C TRP A 83 -14.04 -1.70 6.09
N LEU A 84 -13.44 -2.23 5.03
CA LEU A 84 -14.14 -3.10 4.07
C LEU A 84 -14.24 -4.55 4.52
N LEU A 85 -13.42 -4.99 5.48
CA LEU A 85 -13.46 -6.37 5.98
C LEU A 85 -14.85 -6.72 6.51
N GLY A 86 -15.34 -7.92 6.15
CA GLY A 86 -16.68 -8.39 6.51
C GLY A 86 -17.82 -7.79 5.66
N THR A 87 -17.53 -6.91 4.71
CA THR A 87 -18.51 -6.39 3.76
C THR A 87 -18.46 -7.14 2.42
N ALA A 88 -19.47 -6.96 1.57
CA ALA A 88 -19.47 -7.50 0.20
C ALA A 88 -18.38 -6.88 -0.70
N PHE A 89 -17.71 -5.81 -0.24
CA PHE A 89 -16.67 -5.08 -0.95
C PHE A 89 -15.26 -5.34 -0.37
N ALA A 90 -15.16 -6.30 0.56
CA ALA A 90 -13.89 -6.70 1.17
C ALA A 90 -12.87 -7.13 0.10
N PRO A 91 -11.64 -6.59 0.12
CA PRO A 91 -10.55 -7.06 -0.72
C PRO A 91 -10.24 -8.55 -0.49
N GLU A 92 -10.34 -9.37 -1.53
CA GLU A 92 -9.88 -10.77 -1.46
C GLU A 92 -8.40 -10.85 -1.83
N ILE A 93 -7.53 -11.02 -0.83
CA ILE A 93 -6.08 -11.10 -1.06
C ILE A 93 -5.72 -12.43 -1.75
N PRO A 94 -5.10 -12.41 -2.94
CA PRO A 94 -4.62 -13.62 -3.59
C PRO A 94 -3.48 -14.27 -2.80
N ASN A 95 -3.42 -15.60 -2.80
CA ASN A 95 -2.32 -16.33 -2.19
C ASN A 95 -1.00 -16.02 -2.90
N GLY A 96 0.05 -15.75 -2.13
CA GLY A 96 1.38 -15.36 -2.60
C GLY A 96 1.48 -13.91 -3.08
N ALA A 97 0.47 -13.06 -2.85
CA ALA A 97 0.52 -11.66 -3.25
C ALA A 97 1.55 -10.85 -2.45
N ILE A 98 2.01 -9.74 -3.04
CA ILE A 98 2.76 -8.70 -2.34
C ILE A 98 1.76 -7.64 -1.89
N LEU A 99 1.65 -7.41 -0.59
CA LEU A 99 0.73 -6.42 -0.04
C LEU A 99 1.43 -5.09 0.15
N PHE A 100 0.86 -4.03 -0.41
CA PHE A 100 1.28 -2.64 -0.23
C PHE A 100 0.29 -1.90 0.67
N LEU A 101 0.75 -1.32 1.76
CA LEU A 101 -0.10 -0.56 2.70
C LEU A 101 0.45 0.85 2.88
N GLU A 102 -0.42 1.85 2.71
CA GLU A 102 -0.13 3.23 3.07
C GLU A 102 -1.27 3.82 3.89
N ASP A 103 -1.03 4.93 4.58
CA ASP A 103 -2.11 5.72 5.14
C ASP A 103 -1.75 7.20 5.12
N ASP A 104 -2.70 8.06 5.48
CA ASP A 104 -2.51 9.50 5.50
C ASP A 104 -1.75 10.01 6.73
N ILE A 105 -1.39 11.30 6.69
CA ILE A 105 -0.68 12.02 7.76
C ILE A 105 -1.46 12.10 9.08
N GLU A 106 -2.78 11.91 9.04
CA GLU A 106 -3.63 11.95 10.23
C GLU A 106 -3.56 10.64 11.02
N THR A 107 -3.05 9.57 10.39
CA THR A 107 -2.90 8.25 11.00
C THR A 107 -1.68 8.17 11.91
N ASN A 108 -1.92 8.33 13.21
CA ASN A 108 -0.89 8.19 14.24
C ASN A 108 -0.48 6.72 14.51
N GLY A 109 0.57 6.52 15.31
CA GLY A 109 1.11 5.19 15.60
C GLY A 109 0.13 4.24 16.29
N TYR A 110 -0.82 4.77 17.07
CA TYR A 110 -1.87 3.95 17.68
C TYR A 110 -2.82 3.36 16.62
N TYR A 111 -3.22 4.16 15.63
CA TYR A 111 -4.07 3.67 14.53
C TYR A 111 -3.35 2.66 13.66
N TRP A 112 -2.07 2.90 13.32
CA TRP A 112 -1.24 1.91 12.64
C TRP A 112 -1.25 0.55 13.36
N GLN A 113 -1.02 0.56 14.67
CA GLN A 113 -1.06 -0.66 15.48
C GLN A 113 -2.43 -1.34 15.44
N MET A 114 -3.51 -0.58 15.61
CA MET A 114 -4.87 -1.11 15.60
C MET A 114 -5.24 -1.74 14.25
N TYR A 115 -4.93 -1.05 13.15
CA TYR A 115 -5.24 -1.53 11.80
C TYR A 115 -4.41 -2.77 11.43
N LEU A 116 -3.11 -2.77 11.72
CA LEU A 116 -2.27 -3.95 11.46
C LEU A 116 -2.71 -5.14 12.31
N THR A 117 -3.07 -4.92 13.57
CA THR A 117 -3.64 -5.98 14.42
C THR A 117 -4.94 -6.51 13.82
N HIS A 118 -5.83 -5.63 13.33
CA HIS A 118 -7.08 -6.04 12.69
C HIS A 118 -6.83 -6.91 11.45
N LEU A 119 -5.95 -6.48 10.53
CA LEU A 119 -5.60 -7.27 9.35
C LEU A 119 -4.97 -8.62 9.73
N LYS A 120 -4.17 -8.67 10.80
CA LYS A 120 -3.60 -9.92 11.33
C LYS A 120 -4.69 -10.87 11.79
N GLN A 121 -5.65 -10.40 12.61
CA GLN A 121 -6.75 -11.22 13.10
C GLN A 121 -7.68 -11.68 11.97
N ALA A 122 -7.76 -10.92 10.88
CA ALA A 122 -8.50 -11.30 9.68
C ALA A 122 -7.75 -12.31 8.77
N GLY A 123 -6.55 -12.76 9.15
CA GLY A 123 -5.76 -13.73 8.38
C GLY A 123 -5.20 -13.17 7.06
N VAL A 124 -5.11 -11.84 6.93
CA VAL A 124 -4.63 -11.20 5.69
C VAL A 124 -3.17 -11.53 5.44
N PHE A 125 -2.33 -11.51 6.48
CA PHE A 125 -0.89 -11.73 6.35
C PHE A 125 -0.52 -13.20 6.05
N GLU A 126 -1.39 -14.15 6.37
CA GLU A 126 -1.14 -15.58 6.07
C GLU A 126 -1.16 -15.88 4.56
N LYS A 127 -1.71 -14.97 3.75
CA LYS A 127 -1.87 -15.14 2.31
C LYS A 127 -0.76 -14.50 1.49
N ILE A 128 0.07 -13.65 2.08
CA ILE A 128 1.00 -12.80 1.33
C ILE A 128 2.41 -13.41 1.29
N SER A 129 3.18 -13.09 0.26
CA SER A 129 4.60 -13.45 0.13
C SER A 129 5.54 -12.31 0.50
N GLY A 130 5.00 -11.11 0.71
CA GLY A 130 5.76 -9.93 1.07
C GLY A 130 4.88 -8.75 1.42
N LEU A 131 5.44 -7.84 2.22
CA LEU A 131 4.75 -6.65 2.71
C LEU A 131 5.61 -5.41 2.45
N VAL A 132 4.99 -4.38 1.88
CA VAL A 132 5.62 -3.09 1.59
C VAL A 132 4.76 -2.00 2.22
N PHE A 133 5.40 -1.03 2.87
CA PHE A 133 4.73 0.16 3.37
C PHE A 133 5.05 1.36 2.48
N GLY A 134 4.03 2.17 2.20
CA GLY A 134 4.22 3.53 1.74
C GLY A 134 4.97 4.37 2.78
N GLN A 135 5.39 5.57 2.40
CA GLN A 135 6.12 6.45 3.31
C GLN A 135 5.23 6.83 4.50
N VAL A 136 5.61 6.38 5.69
CA VAL A 136 4.99 6.84 6.95
C VAL A 136 5.44 8.27 7.21
N ASP A 137 4.51 9.18 7.48
CA ASP A 137 4.82 10.59 7.66
C ASP A 137 5.74 10.80 8.88
N LYS A 138 6.74 11.69 8.74
CA LYS A 138 7.72 11.97 9.81
C LYS A 138 7.08 12.59 11.05
N GLY A 139 5.94 13.27 10.89
CA GLY A 139 5.12 13.83 11.96
C GLY A 139 4.22 12.81 12.66
N THR A 140 4.23 11.54 12.24
CA THR A 140 3.45 10.48 12.89
C THR A 140 3.84 10.38 14.36
N VAL A 141 2.89 10.70 15.24
CA VAL A 141 3.10 10.62 16.68
C VAL A 141 2.91 9.18 17.13
N PHE A 142 3.95 8.59 17.72
CA PHE A 142 3.89 7.30 18.40
C PHE A 142 3.74 7.51 19.91
N GLN A 143 3.14 6.53 20.60
CA GLN A 143 3.09 6.57 22.06
C GLN A 143 4.50 6.60 22.66
N PRO A 144 4.70 7.17 23.86
CA PRO A 144 6.01 7.18 24.51
C PRO A 144 6.56 5.75 24.64
N LYS A 145 7.75 5.50 24.08
CA LYS A 145 8.40 4.17 23.95
C LYS A 145 7.79 3.22 22.90
N SER A 146 7.08 3.75 21.90
CA SER A 146 6.67 2.98 20.73
C SER A 146 7.30 3.55 19.47
N SER A 147 7.72 2.68 18.58
CA SER A 147 8.29 2.95 17.27
C SER A 147 7.53 2.17 16.21
N PHE A 148 7.63 2.61 14.95
CA PHE A 148 7.03 1.87 13.85
C PHE A 148 7.58 0.42 13.78
N LYS A 149 8.86 0.22 14.10
CA LYS A 149 9.47 -1.12 14.15
C LYS A 149 8.78 -2.05 15.15
N GLU A 150 8.50 -1.58 16.36
CA GLU A 150 7.82 -2.39 17.39
C GLU A 150 6.37 -2.72 16.99
N ILE A 151 5.70 -1.81 16.28
CA ILE A 151 4.38 -2.09 15.71
C ILE A 151 4.46 -3.20 14.66
N LEU A 152 5.52 -3.24 13.85
CA LEU A 152 5.70 -4.27 12.84
C LEU A 152 5.96 -5.66 13.43
N ASP A 153 6.57 -5.74 14.61
CA ASP A 153 6.78 -7.03 15.30
C ASP A 153 5.45 -7.78 15.52
N ILE A 154 4.31 -7.07 15.55
CA ILE A 154 2.97 -7.67 15.61
C ILE A 154 2.70 -8.57 14.40
N VAL A 155 3.11 -8.18 13.20
CA VAL A 155 2.72 -8.85 11.95
C VAL A 155 3.85 -9.65 11.32
N ILE A 156 5.11 -9.36 11.69
CA ILE A 156 6.31 -9.96 11.11
C ILE A 156 6.28 -11.50 11.20
N GLU A 157 5.85 -12.08 12.31
CA GLU A 157 5.81 -13.54 12.48
C GLU A 157 4.75 -14.25 11.62
N SER A 158 3.77 -13.51 11.09
CA SER A 158 2.67 -14.04 10.30
C SER A 158 2.90 -13.97 8.78
N ILE A 159 4.10 -13.56 8.36
CA ILE A 159 4.53 -13.37 6.96
C ILE A 159 5.69 -14.31 6.67
#